data_AF-A0A151IKC3-F1
#
_entry.id   AF-A0A151IKC3-F1
#
_cell.length_a   1.000
_cell.length_b   1.000
_cell.length_c   1.000
_cell.angle_alpha   90.00
_cell.angle_beta   90.00
_cell.angle_gamma   90.00
#
_symmetry.space_group_name_H-M   'P 1'
#
loop_
_entity.id
_entity.type
_entity.pdbx_description
1 polymer ?
#
loop_
_entity_poly.entity_id
_entity_poly.type
_entity_poly.pdbx_seq_one_letter_code
_entity_poly.pdbx_strand_id
1 'polypeptide(L)'
;LVILVCSISGFIGTSLWTTFIDIVLSANVSRSLHLQISTEYFINQQKYFYLLFFHVNATVAIGCTVISATGTLLIAFLQHACGMFKIASYRIERAIHIYLSNNISMQEEILVYKGLIRAIDMHRKSMTFSNYFVSRFQISFMLLITVGVLSLSLNIFRVSFVFYELTLMIAHIISYKVRWYVTSLRVQRLILILLQRGSKSFGMIIGGLFISSLECFATVHKTYILYTTIY
;
A
#
# COMPACT_ATOMS: atom_id res chain seq x y z
N LEU A 1 -16.72 -1.86 -5.31
CA LEU A 1 -17.79 -0.99 -4.76
C LEU A 1 -18.08 -1.31 -3.30
N VAL A 2 -18.45 -2.55 -2.96
CA VAL A 2 -18.73 -2.97 -1.56
C VAL A 2 -17.56 -2.67 -0.62
N ILE A 3 -16.32 -3.04 -1.00
CA ILE A 3 -15.12 -2.77 -0.20
C ILE A 3 -14.93 -1.27 0.05
N LEU A 4 -15.16 -0.42 -0.96
CA LEU A 4 -15.06 1.04 -0.84
C LEU A 4 -16.08 1.59 0.17
N VAL A 5 -17.33 1.13 0.08
CA VAL A 5 -18.41 1.54 0.99
C VAL A 5 -18.07 1.12 2.42
N CYS A 6 -17.57 -0.11 2.61
CA CYS A 6 -17.11 -0.61 3.91
C CYS A 6 -15.92 0.19 4.47
N SER A 7 -14.96 0.59 3.63
CA SER A 7 -13.81 1.39 4.04
C SER A 7 -14.22 2.80 4.46
N ILE A 8 -15.11 3.46 3.71
CA ILE A 8 -15.63 4.79 4.03
C ILE A 8 -16.47 4.74 5.32
N SER A 9 -17.36 3.74 5.45
CA SER A 9 -18.17 3.59 6.66
C SER A 9 -17.34 3.29 7.90
N GLY A 10 -16.28 2.48 7.77
CA GLY A 10 -15.34 2.19 8.85
C GLY A 10 -14.56 3.44 9.27
N PHE A 11 -14.06 4.23 8.33
CA PHE A 11 -13.36 5.47 8.62
C PHE A 11 -14.26 6.48 9.35
N ILE A 12 -15.47 6.73 8.84
CA ILE A 12 -16.45 7.61 9.48
C ILE A 12 -16.81 7.07 10.88
N GLY A 13 -17.02 5.76 11.02
CA GLY A 13 -17.31 5.11 12.29
C GLY A 13 -16.21 5.33 13.33
N THR A 14 -14.94 5.13 12.96
CA THR A 14 -13.80 5.38 13.87
C THR A 14 -13.67 6.85 14.28
N SER A 15 -13.93 7.79 13.36
CA SER A 15 -13.90 9.23 13.64
C SER A 15 -15.06 9.69 14.54
N LEU A 16 -16.23 9.07 14.41
CA LEU A 16 -17.37 9.31 15.31
C LEU A 16 -17.18 8.63 16.67
N TRP A 17 -16.53 7.47 16.70
CA TRP A 17 -16.30 6.69 17.92
C TRP A 17 -15.42 7.45 18.93
N THR A 18 -14.35 8.09 18.47
CA THR A 18 -13.50 8.92 19.35
C THR A 18 -14.29 10.08 19.96
N THR A 19 -15.14 10.73 19.17
CA THR A 19 -16.02 11.81 19.63
C THR A 19 -17.03 11.32 20.67
N PHE A 20 -17.61 10.13 20.46
CA PHE A 20 -18.56 9.53 21.41
C PHE A 20 -17.89 9.14 22.73
N ILE A 21 -16.71 8.50 22.66
CA ILE A 21 -15.89 8.15 23.82
C ILE A 21 -15.53 9.42 24.62
N ASP A 22 -15.14 10.49 23.94
CA ASP A 22 -14.83 11.76 24.58
C ASP A 22 -16.06 12.34 25.29
N ILE A 23 -17.25 12.33 24.67
CA ILE A 23 -18.49 12.81 25.31
C ILE A 23 -18.86 11.98 26.54
N VAL A 24 -18.79 10.65 26.45
CA VAL A 24 -19.16 9.74 27.54
C VAL A 24 -18.17 9.79 28.71
N LEU A 25 -16.86 9.88 28.44
CA LEU A 25 -15.81 9.95 29.49
C LEU A 25 -15.59 11.35 30.07
N SER A 26 -15.88 12.43 29.34
CA SER A 26 -15.52 13.81 29.75
C SER A 26 -16.61 14.58 30.50
N ALA A 27 -17.66 13.92 31.00
CA ALA A 27 -18.81 14.56 31.65
C ALA A 27 -18.50 15.53 32.82
N ASN A 28 -17.23 15.64 33.27
CA ASN A 28 -16.82 16.51 34.37
C ASN A 28 -15.66 17.50 34.04
N VAL A 29 -15.09 17.52 32.82
CA VAL A 29 -14.00 18.47 32.45
C VAL A 29 -14.07 18.87 30.97
N SER A 30 -14.05 20.17 30.67
CA SER A 30 -13.97 20.70 29.31
C SER A 30 -12.60 20.43 28.69
N ARG A 31 -12.47 19.36 27.89
CA ARG A 31 -11.23 19.05 27.15
C ARG A 31 -11.42 19.34 25.66
N SER A 32 -10.41 19.89 24.99
CA SER A 32 -10.52 20.33 23.59
C SER A 32 -10.67 19.13 22.65
N LEU A 33 -11.77 19.08 21.89
CA LEU A 33 -11.97 18.10 20.82
C LEU A 33 -10.84 18.21 19.79
N HIS A 34 -10.08 17.13 19.62
CA HIS A 34 -8.94 17.08 18.71
C HIS A 34 -9.34 16.36 17.42
N LEU A 35 -9.18 17.00 16.26
CA LEU A 35 -9.41 16.34 14.97
C LEU A 35 -8.39 15.22 14.74
N GLN A 36 -8.84 14.11 14.15
CA GLN A 36 -8.02 12.93 13.80
C GLN A 36 -6.91 13.26 12.78
N ILE A 37 -7.08 14.32 11.99
CA ILE A 37 -6.06 14.87 11.09
C ILE A 37 -5.75 16.29 11.55
N SER A 38 -4.58 16.48 12.15
CA SER A 38 -4.10 17.80 12.55
C SER A 38 -3.83 18.63 11.30
N THR A 39 -4.76 19.54 11.00
CA THR A 39 -4.64 20.53 9.96
C THR A 39 -4.66 21.89 10.64
N GLU A 40 -3.59 22.65 10.48
CA GLU A 40 -3.49 24.02 10.99
C GLU A 40 -4.40 24.92 10.14
N TYR A 41 -5.70 24.88 10.42
CA TYR A 41 -6.61 25.90 9.93
C TYR A 41 -6.39 27.16 10.76
N PHE A 42 -6.12 28.30 10.10
CA PHE A 42 -6.01 29.62 10.72
C PHE A 42 -7.33 30.15 11.33
N ILE A 43 -8.29 29.26 11.61
CA ILE A 43 -9.64 29.53 12.09
C ILE A 43 -9.83 28.79 13.42
N ASN A 44 -10.54 29.40 14.38
CA ASN A 44 -10.76 28.84 15.70
C ASN A 44 -11.49 27.47 15.63
N GLN A 45 -10.74 26.39 15.86
CA GLN A 45 -11.16 24.99 15.68
C GLN A 45 -12.35 24.59 16.58
N GLN A 46 -12.47 25.18 17.77
CA GLN A 46 -13.56 24.86 18.70
C GLN A 46 -14.92 25.40 18.23
N LYS A 47 -14.94 26.55 17.52
CA LYS A 47 -16.19 27.17 17.06
C LYS A 47 -16.77 26.50 15.82
N TYR A 48 -15.92 25.92 14.97
CA TYR A 48 -16.31 25.35 13.66
C TYR A 48 -16.08 23.83 13.56
N PHE A 49 -15.98 23.15 14.71
CA PHE A 49 -15.63 21.72 14.79
C PHE A 49 -16.44 20.83 13.84
N TYR A 50 -17.78 20.94 13.85
CA TYR A 50 -18.65 20.11 13.01
C TYR A 50 -18.48 20.38 11.51
N LEU A 51 -18.28 21.63 11.12
CA LEU A 51 -18.06 22.00 9.72
C LEU A 51 -16.71 21.47 9.22
N LEU A 52 -15.66 21.59 10.04
CA LEU A 52 -14.34 21.06 9.75
C LEU A 52 -14.33 19.53 9.70
N PHE A 53 -15.03 18.88 10.62
CA PHE A 53 -15.22 17.43 10.63
C PHE A 53 -15.89 16.93 9.34
N PHE A 54 -16.96 17.60 8.89
CA PHE A 54 -17.62 17.25 7.64
C PHE A 54 -16.69 17.45 6.43
N HIS A 55 -15.96 18.58 6.38
CA HIS A 55 -15.01 18.86 5.31
C HIS A 55 -13.91 17.80 5.19
N VAL A 56 -13.35 17.35 6.32
CA VAL A 56 -12.33 16.29 6.34
C VAL A 56 -12.90 14.97 5.83
N ASN A 57 -14.07 14.56 6.31
CA ASN A 57 -14.71 13.32 5.83
C ASN A 57 -15.07 13.39 4.34
N ALA A 58 -15.58 14.53 3.86
CA ALA A 58 -15.87 14.73 2.44
C ALA A 58 -14.61 14.65 1.59
N THR A 59 -13.52 15.30 2.02
CA THR A 59 -12.22 15.25 1.33
C THR A 59 -11.68 13.83 1.24
N VAL A 60 -11.74 13.07 2.35
CA VAL A 60 -11.31 11.67 2.39
C VAL A 60 -12.19 10.81 1.47
N ALA A 61 -13.50 10.97 1.50
CA ALA A 61 -14.42 10.21 0.66
C ALA A 61 -14.14 10.44 -0.83
N ILE A 62 -13.94 11.70 -1.24
CA ILE A 62 -13.58 12.07 -2.62
C ILE A 62 -12.21 11.48 -3.00
N GLY A 63 -11.22 11.55 -2.11
CA GLY A 63 -9.92 10.93 -2.35
C GLY A 63 -10.02 9.41 -2.60
N CYS A 64 -10.77 8.70 -1.74
CA CYS A 64 -10.98 7.27 -1.85
C CYS A 64 -11.70 6.86 -3.14
N THR A 65 -12.72 7.62 -3.56
CA THR A 65 -13.45 7.35 -4.80
C THR A 65 -12.55 7.55 -6.02
N VAL A 66 -11.75 8.62 -6.08
CA VAL A 66 -10.82 8.90 -7.19
C VAL A 66 -9.75 7.82 -7.30
N ILE A 67 -9.12 7.42 -6.19
CA ILE A 67 -8.11 6.35 -6.17
C ILE A 67 -8.72 5.04 -6.68
N SER A 68 -9.91 4.69 -6.21
CA SER A 68 -10.57 3.44 -6.60
C SER A 68 -11.06 3.46 -8.04
N ALA A 69 -11.58 4.59 -8.53
CA ALA A 69 -11.98 4.77 -9.91
C ALA A 69 -10.77 4.62 -10.85
N THR A 70 -9.67 5.30 -10.53
CA THR A 70 -8.41 5.21 -11.30
C THR A 70 -7.86 3.78 -11.29
N GLY A 71 -7.83 3.12 -10.13
CA GLY A 71 -7.38 1.74 -10.02
C GLY A 71 -8.26 0.76 -10.82
N THR A 72 -9.58 0.93 -10.77
CA THR A 72 -10.53 0.11 -11.54
C THR A 72 -10.34 0.30 -13.04
N LEU A 73 -10.13 1.55 -13.49
CA LEU A 73 -9.86 1.86 -14.90
C LEU A 73 -8.58 1.17 -15.40
N LEU A 74 -7.50 1.19 -14.61
CA LEU A 74 -6.25 0.50 -14.95
C LEU A 74 -6.45 -1.01 -15.06
N ILE A 75 -7.18 -1.62 -14.12
CA ILE A 75 -7.53 -3.05 -14.15
C ILE A 75 -8.37 -3.38 -15.38
N ALA A 76 -9.36 -2.54 -15.71
CA ALA A 76 -10.20 -2.74 -16.89
C ALA A 76 -9.37 -2.68 -18.19
N PHE A 77 -8.42 -1.76 -18.30
CA PHE A 77 -7.52 -1.71 -19.46
C PHE A 77 -6.62 -2.95 -19.57
N LEU A 78 -6.09 -3.44 -18.45
CA LEU A 78 -5.32 -4.68 -18.42
C LEU A 78 -6.19 -5.88 -18.83
N GLN A 79 -7.39 -6.00 -18.27
CA GLN A 79 -8.34 -7.04 -18.64
C GLN A 79 -8.74 -6.98 -20.12
N HIS A 80 -8.93 -5.77 -20.66
CA HIS A 80 -9.20 -5.56 -22.08
C HIS A 80 -8.03 -6.03 -22.96
N ALA A 81 -6.79 -5.65 -22.61
CA ALA A 81 -5.60 -6.12 -23.33
C ALA A 81 -5.47 -7.65 -23.26
N CYS A 82 -5.60 -8.25 -22.07
CA CYS A 82 -5.58 -9.71 -21.89
C CYS A 82 -6.70 -10.40 -22.68
N GLY A 83 -7.91 -9.82 -22.70
CA GLY A 83 -9.05 -10.32 -23.45
C GLY A 83 -8.79 -10.32 -24.97
N MET A 84 -8.20 -9.26 -25.50
CA MET A 84 -7.81 -9.17 -26.90
C MET A 84 -6.77 -10.24 -27.29
N PHE A 85 -5.78 -10.49 -26.43
CA PHE A 85 -4.82 -11.57 -26.63
C PHE A 85 -5.48 -12.96 -26.57
N LYS A 86 -6.40 -13.18 -25.63
CA LYS A 86 -7.14 -14.44 -25.52
C LYS A 86 -8.00 -14.71 -26.75
N ILE A 87 -8.66 -13.70 -27.29
CA ILE A 87 -9.45 -13.81 -28.53
C ILE A 87 -8.53 -14.10 -29.72
N ALA A 88 -7.37 -13.44 -29.82
CA ALA A 88 -6.42 -13.69 -30.88
C ALA A 88 -5.88 -15.13 -30.82
N SER A 89 -5.51 -15.61 -29.62
CA SER A 89 -5.06 -16.99 -29.38
C SER A 89 -6.11 -18.03 -29.77
N TYR A 90 -7.35 -17.86 -29.33
CA TYR A 90 -8.45 -18.76 -29.69
C TYR A 90 -8.69 -18.82 -31.22
N ARG A 91 -8.58 -17.68 -31.92
CA ARG A 91 -8.73 -17.65 -33.39
C ARG A 91 -7.60 -18.39 -34.10
N ILE A 92 -6.37 -18.33 -33.58
CA ILE A 92 -5.22 -19.07 -34.11
C ILE A 92 -5.42 -20.57 -33.90
N GLU A 93 -5.76 -20.99 -32.67
CA GLU A 93 -6.00 -22.39 -32.33
C GLU A 93 -7.11 -23.00 -33.18
N ARG A 94 -8.24 -22.29 -33.34
CA ARG A 94 -9.34 -22.72 -34.19
C ARG A 94 -8.94 -22.84 -35.66
N ALA A 95 -8.16 -21.89 -36.18
CA ALA A 95 -7.69 -21.94 -37.57
C ALA A 95 -6.80 -23.15 -37.83
N ILE A 96 -5.90 -23.48 -36.89
CA ILE A 96 -5.03 -24.66 -36.95
C ILE A 96 -5.85 -25.94 -36.86
N HIS A 97 -6.84 -26.02 -35.96
CA HIS A 97 -7.70 -27.19 -35.83
C HIS A 97 -8.51 -27.47 -37.10
N ILE A 98 -9.05 -26.43 -37.76
CA ILE A 98 -9.76 -26.58 -39.04
C ILE A 98 -8.82 -27.09 -40.13
N TYR A 99 -7.60 -26.54 -40.19
CA TYR A 99 -6.59 -26.99 -41.15
C TYR A 99 -6.21 -28.47 -40.96
N LEU A 100 -6.10 -28.94 -39.71
CA LEU A 100 -5.77 -30.33 -39.41
C LEU A 100 -6.93 -31.31 -39.60
N SER A 101 -8.18 -30.86 -39.48
CA SER A 101 -9.37 -31.73 -39.49
C SER A 101 -9.97 -31.98 -40.88
N ASN A 102 -9.62 -31.19 -41.89
CA ASN A 102 -10.22 -31.29 -43.23
C ASN A 102 -9.27 -31.93 -44.25
N ASN A 103 -9.79 -32.76 -45.17
CA ASN A 103 -9.13 -33.06 -46.45
C ASN A 103 -9.35 -31.85 -47.37
N ILE A 104 -8.39 -30.93 -47.38
CA ILE A 104 -8.58 -29.51 -47.76
C ILE A 104 -8.95 -29.32 -49.23
N SER A 105 -10.04 -28.59 -49.49
CA SER A 105 -10.27 -27.92 -50.77
C SER A 105 -9.57 -26.55 -50.77
N MET A 106 -9.03 -26.09 -51.90
CA MET A 106 -8.31 -24.79 -52.00
C MET A 106 -9.08 -23.61 -51.38
N GLN A 107 -10.41 -23.62 -51.44
CA GLN A 107 -11.25 -22.53 -50.94
C GLN A 107 -11.30 -22.45 -49.41
N GLU A 108 -11.17 -23.59 -48.71
CA GLU A 108 -11.09 -23.64 -47.24
C GLU A 108 -9.72 -23.16 -46.74
N GLU A 109 -8.65 -23.45 -47.48
CA GLU A 109 -7.29 -22.99 -47.18
C GLU A 109 -7.19 -21.45 -47.17
N ILE A 110 -7.79 -20.81 -48.19
CA ILE A 110 -7.83 -19.34 -48.30
C ILE A 110 -8.58 -18.71 -47.11
N LEU A 111 -9.67 -19.36 -46.65
CA LEU A 111 -10.44 -18.89 -45.49
C LEU A 111 -9.65 -19.01 -44.18
N VAL A 112 -8.94 -20.12 -43.97
CA VAL A 112 -8.06 -20.33 -42.82
C VAL A 112 -6.92 -19.30 -42.81
N TYR A 113 -6.26 -19.09 -43.96
CA TYR A 113 -5.19 -18.11 -44.12
C TYR A 113 -5.67 -16.69 -43.80
N LYS A 114 -6.83 -16.29 -44.32
CA LYS A 114 -7.46 -14.99 -44.01
C LYS A 114 -7.82 -14.85 -42.53
N GLY A 115 -8.22 -15.94 -41.88
CA GLY A 115 -8.48 -16.00 -40.44
C GLY A 115 -7.22 -15.77 -39.60
N LEU A 116 -6.11 -16.40 -39.98
CA LEU A 116 -4.80 -16.24 -39.34
C LEU A 116 -4.27 -14.81 -39.49
N ILE A 117 -4.33 -14.22 -40.68
CA ILE A 117 -3.90 -12.83 -40.90
C ILE A 117 -4.65 -11.88 -39.94
N ARG A 118 -5.97 -12.06 -39.81
CA ARG A 118 -6.78 -11.24 -38.90
C ARG A 118 -6.37 -11.43 -37.44
N ALA A 119 -6.08 -12.66 -37.01
CA ALA A 119 -5.64 -12.94 -35.66
C ALA A 119 -4.26 -12.33 -35.36
N ILE A 120 -3.33 -12.39 -36.32
CA ILE A 120 -2.00 -11.78 -36.23
C ILE A 120 -2.11 -10.25 -36.17
N ASP A 121 -2.96 -9.62 -36.99
CA ASP A 121 -3.19 -8.17 -36.95
C ASP A 121 -3.77 -7.74 -35.59
N MET A 122 -4.75 -8.48 -35.05
CA MET A 122 -5.29 -8.24 -33.72
C MET A 122 -4.21 -8.37 -32.63
N HIS A 123 -3.37 -9.40 -32.69
CA HIS A 123 -2.26 -9.60 -31.76
C HIS A 123 -1.28 -8.42 -31.81
N ARG A 124 -0.88 -8.00 -33.02
CA ARG A 124 0.02 -6.86 -33.22
C ARG A 124 -0.55 -5.57 -32.62
N LYS A 125 -1.83 -5.27 -32.91
CA LYS A 125 -2.51 -4.10 -32.34
C LYS A 125 -2.60 -4.15 -30.82
N SER A 126 -2.91 -5.32 -30.26
CA SER A 126 -2.93 -5.54 -28.81
C SER A 126 -1.56 -5.29 -28.18
N MET A 127 -0.48 -5.76 -28.81
CA MET A 127 0.90 -5.51 -28.36
C MET A 127 1.27 -4.02 -28.40
N THR A 128 0.92 -3.32 -29.49
CA THR A 128 1.13 -1.87 -29.60
C THR A 128 0.37 -1.10 -28.51
N PHE A 129 -0.89 -1.48 -28.25
CA PHE A 129 -1.69 -0.89 -27.17
C PHE A 129 -1.03 -1.12 -25.80
N SER A 130 -0.60 -2.34 -25.50
CA SER A 130 0.07 -2.65 -24.23
C SER A 130 1.36 -1.85 -24.03
N ASN A 131 2.20 -1.75 -25.06
CA ASN A 131 3.45 -0.97 -24.98
C ASN A 131 3.17 0.53 -24.76
N TYR A 132 2.17 1.07 -25.45
CA TYR A 132 1.73 2.44 -25.23
C TYR A 132 1.20 2.65 -23.81
N PHE A 133 0.39 1.72 -23.30
CA PHE A 133 -0.14 1.77 -21.94
C PHE A 133 0.99 1.75 -20.89
N VAL A 134 1.92 0.80 -20.99
CA VAL A 134 3.05 0.67 -20.08
C VAL A 134 3.90 1.94 -20.09
N SER A 135 4.32 2.43 -21.27
CA SER A 135 5.16 3.63 -21.38
C SER A 135 4.48 4.88 -20.82
N ARG A 136 3.16 5.05 -21.03
CA ARG A 136 2.42 6.21 -20.51
C ARG A 136 2.33 6.24 -19.00
N PHE A 137 2.11 5.09 -18.36
CA PHE A 137 1.94 5.02 -16.91
C PHE A 137 3.23 4.70 -16.15
N GLN A 138 4.32 4.35 -16.84
CA GLN A 138 5.61 3.99 -16.25
C GLN A 138 6.05 5.03 -15.21
N ILE A 139 6.22 6.29 -15.61
CA ILE A 139 6.71 7.35 -14.71
C ILE A 139 5.79 7.51 -13.48
N SER A 140 4.47 7.46 -13.68
CA SER A 140 3.50 7.58 -12.58
C SER A 140 3.63 6.44 -11.57
N PHE A 141 3.76 5.19 -12.04
CA PHE A 141 3.97 4.04 -11.16
C PHE A 141 5.30 4.14 -10.40
N MET A 142 6.35 4.63 -11.05
CA MET A 142 7.65 4.81 -10.39
C MET A 142 7.62 5.81 -9.26
N LEU A 143 6.93 6.94 -9.46
CA LEU A 143 6.72 7.93 -8.41
C LEU A 143 5.88 7.34 -7.26
N LEU A 144 4.80 6.62 -7.58
CA LEU A 144 3.92 6.00 -6.59
C LEU A 144 4.67 4.97 -5.74
N ILE A 145 5.50 4.12 -6.35
CA ILE A 145 6.33 3.14 -5.65
C ILE A 145 7.34 3.84 -4.75
N THR A 146 8.01 4.88 -5.25
CA THR A 146 9.03 5.61 -4.46
C THR A 146 8.41 6.29 -3.25
N VAL A 147 7.30 7.01 -3.42
CA VAL A 147 6.57 7.65 -2.32
C VAL A 147 6.02 6.60 -1.35
N GLY A 148 5.48 5.49 -1.87
CA GLY A 148 4.99 4.37 -1.07
C GLY A 148 6.07 3.78 -0.17
N VAL A 149 7.23 3.42 -0.74
CA VAL A 149 8.36 2.87 0.02
C VAL A 149 8.92 3.88 1.03
N LEU A 150 9.07 5.15 0.64
CA LEU A 150 9.54 6.20 1.56
C LEU A 150 8.58 6.38 2.73
N SER A 151 7.28 6.45 2.46
CA SER A 151 6.25 6.59 3.50
C SER A 151 6.24 5.38 4.44
N LEU A 152 6.34 4.16 3.91
CA LEU A 152 6.41 2.95 4.72
C LEU A 152 7.66 2.93 5.60
N SER A 153 8.82 3.30 5.04
CA SER A 153 10.09 3.35 5.76
C SER A 153 10.04 4.34 6.93
N LEU A 154 9.48 5.54 6.70
CA LEU A 154 9.30 6.54 7.74
C LEU A 154 8.32 6.08 8.84
N ASN A 155 7.23 5.41 8.46
CA ASN A 155 6.28 4.85 9.42
C ASN A 155 6.93 3.78 10.30
N ILE A 156 7.71 2.87 9.72
CA ILE A 156 8.41 1.84 10.50
C ILE A 156 9.44 2.48 11.42
N PHE A 157 10.20 3.47 10.93
CA PHE A 157 11.15 4.22 11.76
C PHE A 157 10.47 4.87 12.97
N ARG A 158 9.29 5.50 12.79
CA ARG A 158 8.51 6.09 13.89
C ARG A 158 8.13 5.04 14.93
N VAL A 159 7.66 3.87 14.50
CA VAL A 159 7.29 2.77 15.43
C VAL A 159 8.52 2.26 16.18
N SER A 160 9.64 2.05 15.49
CA SER A 160 10.91 1.64 16.11
C SER A 160 11.39 2.65 17.15
N PHE A 161 11.28 3.95 16.85
CA PHE A 161 11.67 5.02 17.75
C PHE A 161 10.81 5.05 19.02
N VAL A 162 9.48 4.95 18.90
CA VAL A 162 8.58 4.87 20.06
C VAL A 162 8.89 3.64 20.93
N PHE A 163 9.19 2.50 20.31
CA PHE A 163 9.57 1.29 21.03
C PHE A 163 10.90 1.45 21.80
N TYR A 164 11.86 2.16 21.20
CA TYR A 164 13.13 2.48 21.86
C TYR A 164 12.91 3.38 23.10
N GLU A 165 12.15 4.46 22.96
CA GLU A 165 11.80 5.36 24.07
C GLU A 165 11.08 4.63 25.22
N LEU A 166 10.14 3.73 24.90
CA LEU A 166 9.47 2.88 25.89
C LEU A 166 10.47 1.97 26.64
N THR A 167 11.40 1.35 25.92
CA THR A 167 12.43 0.49 26.52
C THR A 167 13.33 1.27 27.47
N LEU A 168 13.72 2.49 27.07
CA LEU A 168 14.55 3.39 27.87
C LEU A 168 13.81 3.88 29.12
N MET A 169 12.52 4.22 29.00
CA MET A 169 11.66 4.58 30.12
C MET A 169 11.55 3.43 31.13
N ILE A 170 11.32 2.20 30.67
CA ILE A 170 11.27 1.00 31.53
C ILE A 170 12.61 0.78 32.22
N ALA A 171 13.73 0.89 31.49
CA ALA A 171 15.07 0.76 32.06
C ALA A 171 15.34 1.82 33.14
N HIS A 172 14.93 3.07 32.92
CA HIS A 172 15.06 4.15 33.90
C HIS A 172 14.22 3.85 35.16
N ILE A 173 12.98 3.37 35.01
CA ILE A 173 12.12 2.98 36.14
C ILE A 173 12.77 1.85 36.95
N ILE A 174 13.27 0.80 36.28
CA ILE A 174 13.90 -0.34 36.94
C ILE A 174 15.19 0.09 37.67
N SER A 175 16.01 0.95 37.06
CA SER A 175 17.28 1.37 37.64
C SER A 175 17.09 2.29 38.85
N TYR A 176 16.21 3.29 38.75
CA TYR A 176 16.10 4.36 39.75
C TYR A 176 14.98 4.15 40.77
N LYS A 177 13.86 3.52 40.40
CA LYS A 177 12.73 3.31 41.33
C LYS A 177 12.73 1.95 42.02
N VAL A 178 13.26 0.91 41.37
CA VAL A 178 13.27 -0.45 41.93
C VAL A 178 14.60 -0.69 42.64
N ARG A 179 14.56 -1.16 43.90
CA ARG A 179 15.77 -1.55 44.66
C ARG A 179 16.27 -2.92 44.22
N TRP A 180 16.59 -3.08 42.94
CA TRP A 180 16.99 -4.36 42.34
C TRP A 180 18.24 -4.97 43.01
N TYR A 181 19.12 -4.13 43.56
CA TYR A 181 20.31 -4.53 44.31
C TYR A 181 20.02 -5.24 45.66
N VAL A 182 18.77 -5.23 46.15
CA VAL A 182 18.35 -5.95 47.37
C VAL A 182 17.78 -7.34 47.07
N THR A 183 17.48 -7.62 45.79
CA THR A 183 16.93 -8.92 45.36
C THR A 183 17.99 -10.03 45.33
N SER A 184 17.58 -11.29 45.28
CA SER A 184 18.51 -12.43 45.23
C SER A 184 19.43 -12.38 44.00
N LEU A 185 20.64 -12.94 44.12
CA LEU A 185 21.67 -12.92 43.06
C LEU A 185 21.17 -13.48 41.71
N ARG A 186 20.24 -14.43 41.72
CA ARG A 186 19.63 -14.98 40.50
C ARG A 186 18.76 -13.95 39.78
N VAL A 187 18.01 -13.14 40.53
CA VAL A 187 17.12 -12.09 39.98
C VAL A 187 17.92 -10.89 39.48
N GLN A 188 18.97 -10.47 40.20
CA GLN A 188 19.88 -9.40 39.74
C GLN A 188 20.53 -9.72 38.38
N ARG A 189 20.99 -10.96 38.19
CA ARG A 189 21.58 -11.40 36.91
C ARG A 189 20.56 -11.33 35.77
N LEU A 190 19.30 -11.69 36.01
CA LEU A 190 18.24 -11.59 35.01
C LEU A 190 17.95 -10.13 34.63
N ILE A 191 17.91 -9.22 35.60
CA ILE A 191 17.68 -7.79 35.36
C ILE A 191 18.81 -7.16 34.54
N LEU A 192 20.07 -7.51 34.83
CA LEU A 192 21.23 -7.05 34.06
C LEU A 192 21.18 -7.52 32.59
N ILE A 193 20.79 -8.77 32.35
CA ILE A 193 20.60 -9.29 30.98
C ILE A 193 19.47 -8.52 30.26
N LEU A 194 18.39 -8.20 30.96
CA LEU A 194 17.24 -7.47 30.42
C LEU A 194 17.65 -6.04 30.01
N LEU A 195 18.42 -5.34 30.85
CA LEU A 195 18.99 -4.02 30.55
C LEU A 195 19.99 -4.05 29.39
N GLN A 196 20.88 -5.05 29.35
CA GLN A 196 21.87 -5.21 28.28
C GLN A 196 21.23 -5.59 26.92
N ARG A 197 20.08 -6.25 26.95
CA ARG A 197 19.31 -6.60 25.75
C ARG A 197 18.51 -5.40 25.23
N GLY A 198 18.01 -4.53 26.12
CA GLY A 198 17.31 -3.29 25.77
C GLY A 198 18.18 -2.21 25.14
N SER A 199 19.51 -2.27 25.35
CA SER A 199 20.47 -1.31 24.77
C SER A 199 20.99 -1.69 23.38
N LYS A 200 20.63 -2.86 22.84
CA LYS A 200 20.99 -3.25 21.47
C LYS A 200 20.00 -2.66 20.47
N SER A 201 20.53 -2.15 19.35
CA SER A 201 19.72 -1.61 18.25
C SER A 201 18.62 -2.61 17.85
N PHE A 202 17.37 -2.18 17.95
CA PHE A 202 16.22 -2.93 17.45
C PHE A 202 16.19 -2.80 15.92
N GLY A 203 16.87 -3.72 15.23
CA GLY A 203 16.55 -4.01 13.85
C GLY A 203 15.20 -4.70 13.82
N MET A 204 14.13 -3.98 13.48
CA MET A 204 12.83 -4.62 13.24
C MET A 204 12.97 -5.51 12.00
N ILE A 205 13.06 -6.83 12.20
CA ILE A 205 13.12 -7.80 11.11
C ILE A 205 11.68 -8.14 10.73
N ILE A 206 11.20 -7.57 9.62
CA ILE A 206 9.85 -7.84 9.13
C ILE A 206 9.88 -9.18 8.37
N GLY A 207 9.15 -10.18 8.89
CA GLY A 207 8.97 -11.49 8.25
C GLY A 207 10.24 -12.33 8.09
N GLY A 208 11.30 -12.06 8.85
CA GLY A 208 12.59 -12.79 8.76
C GLY A 208 13.46 -12.44 7.55
N LEU A 209 12.99 -11.57 6.65
CA LEU A 209 13.61 -11.30 5.34
C LEU A 209 14.28 -9.93 5.25
N PHE A 210 13.76 -8.92 5.96
CA PHE A 210 14.24 -7.55 5.84
C PHE A 210 14.46 -6.90 7.20
N ILE A 211 15.68 -6.45 7.45
CA ILE A 211 15.96 -5.49 8.52
C ILE A 211 15.42 -4.16 8.03
N SER A 212 14.41 -3.62 8.71
CA SER A 212 13.84 -2.33 8.36
C SER A 212 14.81 -1.21 8.73
N SER A 213 15.71 -0.89 7.81
CA SER A 213 16.70 0.19 7.93
C SER A 213 16.69 1.10 6.70
N LEU A 214 17.20 2.33 6.88
CA LEU A 214 17.45 3.28 5.79
C LEU A 214 18.42 2.74 4.72
N GLU A 215 19.28 1.79 5.10
CA GLU A 215 20.17 1.09 4.16
C GLU A 215 19.40 0.17 3.22
N CYS A 216 18.35 -0.50 3.69
CA CYS A 216 17.45 -1.31 2.86
C CYS A 216 16.75 -0.43 1.81
N PHE A 217 16.29 0.76 2.21
CA PHE A 217 15.76 1.76 1.27
C PHE A 217 16.80 2.17 0.22
N ALA A 218 18.02 2.49 0.64
CA ALA A 218 19.08 2.89 -0.28
C ALA A 218 19.44 1.78 -1.28
N THR A 219 19.43 0.52 -0.86
CA THR A 219 19.69 -0.63 -1.75
C THR A 219 18.57 -0.83 -2.76
N VAL A 220 17.30 -0.78 -2.34
CA VAL A 220 16.14 -0.89 -3.25
C VAL A 220 16.10 0.27 -4.25
N HIS A 221 16.38 1.49 -3.79
CA HIS A 221 16.42 2.65 -4.67
C HIS A 221 17.57 2.58 -5.67
N LYS A 222 18.74 2.11 -5.25
CA LYS A 222 19.92 1.94 -6.11
C LYS A 222 19.70 0.86 -7.17
N THR A 223 19.19 -0.31 -6.80
CA THR A 223 18.88 -1.39 -7.77
C THR A 223 17.81 -0.95 -8.76
N TYR A 224 16.84 -0.17 -8.31
CA TYR A 224 15.80 0.41 -9.14
C TYR A 224 16.36 1.43 -10.17
N ILE A 225 17.18 2.39 -9.73
CA ILE A 225 17.84 3.34 -10.65
C ILE A 225 18.63 2.59 -11.73
N LEU A 226 19.38 1.56 -11.32
CA LEU A 226 20.12 0.71 -12.26
C LEU A 226 19.20 0.08 -13.31
N TYR A 227 18.02 -0.41 -12.92
CA TYR A 227 17.07 -1.01 -13.86
C TYR A 227 16.52 0.00 -14.87
N THR A 228 16.21 1.23 -14.45
CA THR A 228 15.72 2.30 -15.33
C THR A 228 16.78 2.93 -16.24
N THR A 229 18.06 2.78 -15.92
CA THR A 229 19.15 3.27 -16.77
C THR A 229 19.56 2.24 -17.83
N ILE A 230 19.28 0.95 -17.58
CA ILE A 230 19.60 -0.16 -18.48
C ILE A 230 18.54 -0.36 -19.57
N TYR A 231 17.29 0.09 -19.33
CA TYR A 231 16.16 0.03 -20.27
C TYR A 231 15.66 1.41 -20.65
#